data_AF-A0A4Q6AVK0-F1
#
_entry.id   AF-A0A4Q6AVK0-F1
#
_cell.length_a   1.000
_cell.length_b   1.000
_cell.length_c   1.000
_cell.angle_alpha   90.00
_cell.angle_beta   90.00
_cell.angle_gamma   90.00
#
_symmetry.space_group_name_H-M   'P 1'
#
loop_
_entity.id
_entity.type
_entity.pdbx_description
1 polymer ?
#
loop_
_entity_poly.entity_id
_entity_poly.type
_entity_poly.pdbx_seq_one_letter_code
_entity_poly.pdbx_strand_id
1 'polypeptide(L)'
;NLAEKAIDLHAQVGAWDQKIEMKDEAEKSAAELSALQSRVASLDEQVRNTDSQNAQFQANIKTPVAFFATSQAGVTAKFQDSLDSLATTLKSNPQLKVTLVGYADRTGSMNVNNRLSEERAESVAQELRGKGVMADQILIDSHGATMATATAGNQAGLQLDRRVDAILTNRSGVETMTTGR
;
A
#
# COMPACT_ATOMS: atom_id res chain seq x y z
N ASN A 1 -51.15 9.38 -62.92
CA ASN A 1 -51.85 8.08 -63.10
C ASN A 1 -52.00 7.41 -61.72
N LEU A 2 -53.10 6.69 -61.42
CA LEU A 2 -53.27 5.99 -60.13
C LEU A 2 -52.11 5.02 -59.82
N ALA A 3 -51.49 4.44 -60.85
CA ALA A 3 -50.34 3.54 -60.71
C ALA A 3 -49.10 4.25 -60.11
N GLU A 4 -48.81 5.49 -60.49
CA GLU A 4 -47.66 6.25 -59.95
C GLU A 4 -47.86 6.60 -58.48
N LYS A 5 -49.09 6.94 -58.07
CA LYS A 5 -49.42 7.20 -56.67
C LYS A 5 -49.27 5.95 -55.79
N ALA A 6 -49.57 4.76 -56.34
CA ALA A 6 -49.40 3.50 -55.61
C ALA A 6 -47.92 3.13 -55.40
N ILE A 7 -47.07 3.38 -56.40
CA ILE A 7 -45.61 3.18 -56.32
C ILE A 7 -44.99 4.12 -55.29
N ASP A 8 -45.39 5.40 -55.30
CA ASP A 8 -44.91 6.41 -54.35
C ASP A 8 -45.31 6.07 -52.91
N LEU A 9 -46.56 5.64 -52.68
CA LEU A 9 -47.02 5.21 -51.36
C LEU A 9 -46.25 3.97 -50.86
N HIS A 10 -45.98 3.00 -51.74
CA HIS A 10 -45.18 1.82 -51.37
C HIS A 10 -43.74 2.19 -50.98
N ALA A 11 -43.11 3.12 -51.71
CA ALA A 11 -41.79 3.64 -51.37
C ALA A 11 -41.79 4.39 -50.03
N GLN A 12 -42.83 5.19 -49.76
CA GLN A 12 -43.00 5.87 -48.47
C GLN A 12 -43.16 4.86 -47.33
N VAL A 13 -43.99 3.82 -47.47
CA VAL A 13 -44.13 2.77 -46.44
C VAL A 13 -42.80 2.08 -46.15
N GLY A 14 -42.03 1.71 -47.17
CA GLY A 14 -40.71 1.10 -46.96
C GLY A 14 -39.71 2.02 -46.24
N ALA A 15 -39.77 3.34 -46.48
CA ALA A 15 -38.96 4.30 -45.75
C ALA A 15 -39.39 4.46 -44.28
N TRP A 16 -40.68 4.28 -43.98
CA TRP A 16 -41.19 4.28 -42.61
C TRP A 16 -40.79 3.00 -41.86
N ASP A 17 -40.87 1.84 -42.52
CA ASP A 17 -40.44 0.56 -41.95
C ASP A 17 -38.95 0.61 -41.57
N GLN A 18 -38.09 1.11 -42.46
CA GLN A 18 -36.66 1.28 -42.18
C GLN A 18 -36.41 2.23 -41.00
N LYS A 19 -37.20 3.30 -40.88
CA LYS A 19 -37.07 4.27 -39.79
C LYS A 19 -37.51 3.68 -38.44
N ILE A 20 -38.47 2.76 -38.44
CA ILE A 20 -38.90 2.02 -37.25
C ILE A 20 -37.77 1.08 -36.80
N GLU A 21 -37.21 0.28 -37.71
CA GLU A 21 -36.08 -0.61 -37.39
C GLU A 21 -34.88 0.15 -36.81
N MET A 22 -34.52 1.29 -37.42
CA MET A 22 -33.43 2.14 -36.91
C MET A 22 -33.73 2.69 -35.51
N LYS A 23 -35.00 3.00 -35.20
CA LYS A 23 -35.41 3.48 -33.89
C LYS A 23 -35.30 2.37 -32.85
N ASP A 24 -35.77 1.17 -33.17
CA ASP A 24 -35.71 0.01 -32.28
C ASP A 24 -34.26 -0.38 -31.97
N GLU A 25 -33.37 -0.37 -32.97
CA GLU A 25 -31.95 -0.64 -32.77
C GLU A 25 -31.25 0.46 -31.97
N ALA A 26 -31.64 1.73 -32.16
CA ALA A 26 -31.13 2.85 -31.37
C ALA A 26 -31.58 2.78 -29.90
N GLU A 27 -32.82 2.38 -29.63
CA GLU A 27 -33.33 2.16 -28.27
C GLU A 27 -32.61 1.00 -27.58
N LYS A 28 -32.38 -0.11 -28.30
CA LYS A 28 -31.60 -1.25 -27.81
C LYS A 28 -30.15 -0.87 -27.50
N SER A 29 -29.51 -0.12 -28.41
CA SER A 29 -28.14 0.40 -28.21
C SER A 29 -28.07 1.37 -27.02
N ALA A 30 -29.07 2.23 -26.84
CA ALA A 30 -29.15 3.16 -25.71
C ALA A 30 -29.32 2.41 -24.37
N ALA A 31 -30.13 1.36 -24.35
CA ALA A 31 -30.29 0.50 -23.18
C ALA A 31 -28.97 -0.22 -22.82
N GLU A 32 -28.25 -0.73 -23.82
CA GLU A 32 -26.95 -1.36 -23.62
C GLU A 32 -25.89 -0.36 -23.11
N LEU A 33 -25.86 0.87 -23.66
CA LEU A 33 -24.99 1.93 -23.17
C LEU A 33 -25.27 2.29 -21.72
N SER A 34 -26.54 2.41 -21.33
CA SER A 34 -26.92 2.68 -19.94
C SER A 34 -26.48 1.54 -19.00
N ALA A 35 -26.57 0.29 -19.45
CA ALA A 35 -26.12 -0.88 -18.69
C ALA A 35 -24.58 -0.90 -18.54
N LEU A 36 -23.86 -0.58 -19.61
CA LEU A 36 -22.39 -0.46 -19.60
C LEU A 36 -21.91 0.68 -18.70
N GLN A 37 -22.57 1.84 -18.75
CA GLN A 37 -22.25 2.97 -17.86
C GLN A 37 -22.45 2.60 -16.39
N SER A 38 -23.54 1.89 -16.08
CA SER A 38 -23.79 1.38 -14.72
C SER A 38 -22.72 0.37 -14.29
N ARG A 39 -22.27 -0.49 -15.21
CA ARG A 39 -21.17 -1.43 -14.96
C ARG A 39 -19.85 -0.70 -14.70
N VAL A 40 -19.47 0.28 -15.51
CA VAL A 40 -18.24 1.07 -15.33
C VAL A 40 -18.25 1.76 -13.96
N ALA A 41 -19.34 2.43 -13.59
CA ALA A 41 -19.46 3.08 -12.29
C ALA A 41 -19.30 2.09 -11.13
N SER A 42 -19.87 0.89 -11.25
CA SER A 42 -19.70 -0.16 -10.23
C SER A 42 -18.27 -0.69 -10.13
N LEU A 43 -17.56 -0.78 -11.26
CA LEU A 43 -16.17 -1.23 -11.29
C LEU A 43 -15.24 -0.18 -10.69
N ASP A 44 -15.46 1.10 -11.00
CA ASP A 44 -14.69 2.20 -10.41
C ASP A 44 -14.82 2.20 -8.88
N GLU A 45 -16.03 1.95 -8.36
CA GLU A 45 -16.26 1.84 -6.93
C GLU A 45 -15.58 0.58 -6.33
N GLN A 46 -15.59 -0.55 -7.05
CA GLN A 46 -14.85 -1.74 -6.62
C GLN A 46 -13.33 -1.48 -6.55
N VAL A 47 -12.76 -0.82 -7.57
CA VAL A 47 -11.34 -0.46 -7.59
C VAL A 47 -10.97 0.42 -6.40
N ARG A 48 -11.76 1.48 -6.14
CA ARG A 48 -11.53 2.35 -4.96
C ARG A 48 -11.58 1.59 -3.65
N ASN A 49 -12.53 0.67 -3.50
CA ASN A 49 -12.67 -0.14 -2.29
C ASN A 49 -11.49 -1.12 -2.12
N THR A 50 -11.02 -1.73 -3.21
CA THR A 50 -9.82 -2.58 -3.19
C THR A 50 -8.56 -1.78 -2.88
N ASP A 51 -8.39 -0.61 -3.46
CA ASP A 51 -7.24 0.27 -3.20
C ASP A 51 -7.23 0.72 -1.74
N SER A 52 -8.40 1.07 -1.19
CA SER A 52 -8.55 1.44 0.21
C SER A 52 -8.22 0.28 1.16
N GLN A 53 -8.69 -0.94 0.86
CA GLN A 53 -8.34 -2.14 1.63
C GLN A 53 -6.84 -2.44 1.55
N ASN A 54 -6.25 -2.37 0.37
CA ASN A 54 -4.81 -2.61 0.18
C ASN A 54 -3.96 -1.58 0.93
N ALA A 55 -4.34 -0.31 0.91
CA ALA A 55 -3.66 0.74 1.67
C ALA A 55 -3.73 0.48 3.18
N GLN A 56 -4.87 0.03 3.70
CA GLN A 56 -5.04 -0.34 5.11
C GLN A 56 -4.20 -1.56 5.51
N PHE A 57 -4.14 -2.60 4.67
CA PHE A 57 -3.28 -3.76 4.92
C PHE A 57 -1.80 -3.38 4.94
N GLN A 58 -1.37 -2.51 4.02
CA GLN A 58 0.03 -2.07 3.97
C GLN A 58 0.42 -1.20 5.17
N ALA A 59 -0.51 -0.43 5.76
CA ALA A 59 -0.23 0.43 6.90
C ALA A 59 0.18 -0.32 8.20
N ASN A 60 0.05 -1.65 8.25
CA ASN A 60 0.31 -2.45 9.44
C ASN A 60 1.35 -3.57 9.23
N ILE A 61 2.12 -3.54 8.14
CA ILE A 61 3.17 -4.55 7.93
C ILE A 61 4.38 -4.20 8.78
N LYS A 62 4.48 -4.87 9.94
CA LYS A 62 5.66 -4.89 10.80
C LYS A 62 6.52 -6.09 10.45
N THR A 63 7.75 -5.86 9.99
CA THR A 63 8.67 -6.94 9.57
C THR A 63 10.04 -6.76 10.19
N PRO A 64 10.63 -7.80 10.82
CA PRO A 64 12.03 -7.78 11.24
C PRO A 64 12.95 -7.61 10.03
N VAL A 65 13.79 -6.56 10.03
CA VAL A 65 14.72 -6.27 8.94
C VAL A 65 16.18 -6.53 9.29
N ALA A 66 16.51 -6.57 10.60
CA ALA A 66 17.84 -6.91 11.07
C ALA A 66 17.80 -7.55 12.47
N PHE A 67 18.71 -8.48 12.73
CA PHE A 67 18.96 -9.05 14.05
C PHE A 67 20.41 -8.82 14.48
N PHE A 68 20.64 -8.70 15.79
CA PHE A 68 21.91 -8.24 16.33
C PHE A 68 22.48 -9.20 17.36
N ALA A 69 23.80 -9.37 17.35
CA ALA A 69 24.48 -10.08 18.42
C ALA A 69 24.41 -9.31 19.76
N THR A 70 24.70 -10.00 20.86
CA THR A 70 24.71 -9.42 22.20
C THR A 70 25.63 -8.20 22.27
N SER A 71 25.14 -7.10 22.84
CA SER A 71 25.85 -5.83 22.96
C SER A 71 26.35 -5.20 21.65
N GLN A 72 25.88 -5.67 20.49
CA GLN A 72 26.20 -5.11 19.18
C GLN A 72 25.03 -4.29 18.63
N ALA A 73 25.37 -3.27 17.85
CA ALA A 73 24.43 -2.44 17.10
C ALA A 73 24.72 -2.41 15.58
N GLY A 74 25.84 -2.97 15.12
CA GLY A 74 26.18 -3.00 13.71
C GLY A 74 25.31 -3.95 12.89
N VAL A 75 24.84 -3.48 11.73
CA VAL A 75 24.16 -4.32 10.74
C VAL A 75 25.18 -5.23 10.07
N THR A 76 24.86 -6.52 9.99
CA THR A 76 25.75 -7.50 9.35
C THR A 76 25.38 -7.71 7.88
N ALA A 77 26.34 -8.21 7.08
CA ALA A 77 26.15 -8.50 5.66
C ALA A 77 24.92 -9.39 5.36
N LYS A 78 24.54 -10.25 6.31
CA LYS A 78 23.36 -11.15 6.20
C LYS A 78 22.04 -10.39 5.96
N PHE A 79 21.94 -9.13 6.38
CA PHE A 79 20.71 -8.34 6.26
C PHE A 79 20.75 -7.35 5.10
N GLN A 80 21.85 -7.27 4.36
CA GLN A 80 22.01 -6.28 3.29
C GLN A 80 20.98 -6.45 2.17
N ASP A 81 20.71 -7.69 1.73
CA ASP A 81 19.70 -7.96 0.69
C ASP A 81 18.28 -7.53 1.11
N SER A 82 17.91 -7.76 2.38
CA SER A 82 16.63 -7.30 2.94
C SER A 82 16.54 -5.78 2.95
N LEU A 83 17.63 -5.11 3.34
CA LEU A 83 17.71 -3.65 3.35
C LEU A 83 17.74 -3.05 1.95
N ASP A 84 18.34 -3.72 0.96
CA ASP A 84 18.29 -3.32 -0.44
C ASP A 84 16.87 -3.40 -1.01
N SER A 85 16.14 -4.45 -0.68
CA SER A 85 14.73 -4.62 -1.08
C SER A 85 13.84 -3.53 -0.46
N LEU A 86 14.03 -3.24 0.82
CA LEU A 86 13.32 -2.16 1.52
C LEU A 86 13.68 -0.79 0.94
N ALA A 87 14.96 -0.51 0.72
CA ALA A 87 15.42 0.74 0.13
C ALA A 87 14.86 0.94 -1.29
N THR A 88 14.79 -0.12 -2.09
CA THR A 88 14.19 -0.07 -3.44
C THR A 88 12.70 0.29 -3.37
N THR A 89 11.96 -0.33 -2.45
CA THR A 89 10.55 -0.01 -2.22
C THR A 89 10.34 1.45 -1.83
N LEU A 90 11.10 1.95 -0.86
CA LEU A 90 11.01 3.32 -0.37
C LEU A 90 11.37 4.36 -1.45
N LYS A 91 12.47 4.14 -2.18
CA LYS A 91 12.88 5.02 -3.28
C LYS A 91 11.86 5.08 -4.41
N SER A 92 11.13 3.99 -4.66
CA SER A 92 10.12 3.93 -5.72
C SER A 92 8.79 4.57 -5.28
N ASN A 93 8.62 4.88 -4.00
CA ASN A 93 7.37 5.40 -3.44
C ASN A 93 7.64 6.54 -2.44
N PRO A 94 7.86 7.78 -2.91
CA PRO A 94 8.21 8.92 -2.05
C PRO A 94 7.21 9.24 -0.92
N GLN A 95 5.96 8.82 -1.06
CA GLN A 95 4.89 8.96 -0.08
C GLN A 95 4.94 7.93 1.07
N LEU A 96 5.70 6.83 0.90
CA LEU A 96 5.87 5.83 1.94
C LEU A 96 6.87 6.33 2.98
N LYS A 97 6.54 6.08 4.25
CA LYS A 97 7.47 6.24 5.36
C LYS A 97 7.72 4.89 6.02
N VAL A 98 8.91 4.73 6.56
CA VAL A 98 9.28 3.60 7.40
C VAL A 98 9.57 4.08 8.81
N THR A 99 8.95 3.45 9.80
CA THR A 99 9.37 3.56 11.20
C THR A 99 10.22 2.35 11.53
N LEU A 100 11.48 2.60 11.89
CA LEU A 100 12.43 1.60 12.35
C LEU A 100 12.36 1.52 13.87
N VAL A 101 11.85 0.42 14.40
CA VAL A 101 11.69 0.23 15.84
C VAL A 101 12.74 -0.74 16.35
N GLY A 102 13.62 -0.25 17.22
CA GLY A 102 14.67 -1.04 17.84
C GLY A 102 14.23 -1.74 19.12
N TYR A 103 14.73 -2.97 19.31
CA TYR A 103 14.47 -3.79 20.49
C TYR A 103 15.78 -4.36 21.06
N ALA A 104 15.77 -4.57 22.37
CA ALA A 104 16.77 -5.30 23.10
C ALA A 104 16.15 -6.52 23.77
N ASP A 105 16.98 -7.54 24.06
CA ASP A 105 16.54 -8.62 24.92
C ASP A 105 16.55 -8.18 26.39
N ARG A 106 16.04 -9.03 27.29
CA ARG A 106 15.89 -8.64 28.69
C ARG A 106 17.19 -8.67 29.52
N THR A 107 18.31 -9.07 28.94
CA THR A 107 19.59 -9.13 29.66
C THR A 107 20.18 -7.73 29.77
N GLY A 108 20.90 -7.45 30.87
CA GLY A 108 21.49 -6.13 31.11
C GLY A 108 20.54 -5.12 31.78
N SER A 109 21.01 -3.89 31.93
CA SER A 109 20.25 -2.81 32.59
C SER A 109 19.34 -2.08 31.61
N MET A 110 18.27 -1.46 32.14
CA MET A 110 17.33 -0.66 31.35
C MET A 110 18.04 0.41 30.50
N ASN A 111 18.98 1.15 31.09
CA ASN A 111 19.73 2.20 30.39
C ASN A 111 20.55 1.64 29.23
N VAL A 112 21.21 0.49 29.42
CA VAL A 112 21.98 -0.18 28.37
C VAL A 112 21.06 -0.66 27.24
N ASN A 113 19.91 -1.23 27.60
CA ASN A 113 18.96 -1.76 26.63
C ASN A 113 18.29 -0.67 25.81
N ASN A 114 17.90 0.45 26.42
CA ASN A 114 17.34 1.60 25.72
C ASN A 114 18.35 2.17 24.72
N ARG A 115 19.60 2.39 25.15
CA ARG A 115 20.67 2.84 24.28
C ARG A 115 20.92 1.88 23.11
N LEU A 116 21.05 0.58 23.39
CA LEU A 116 21.30 -0.41 22.34
C LEU A 116 20.14 -0.53 21.35
N SER A 117 18.89 -0.43 21.80
CA SER A 117 17.76 -0.45 20.89
C SER A 117 17.76 0.77 19.96
N GLU A 118 18.07 1.96 20.47
CA GLU A 118 18.17 3.18 19.69
C GLU A 118 19.33 3.11 18.68
N GLU A 119 20.53 2.71 19.13
CA GLU A 119 21.72 2.57 18.27
C GLU A 119 21.51 1.57 17.12
N ARG A 120 20.77 0.49 17.37
CA ARG A 120 20.42 -0.49 16.33
C ARG A 120 19.49 0.08 15.28
N ALA A 121 18.44 0.78 15.70
CA ALA A 121 17.50 1.42 14.78
C ALA A 121 18.20 2.51 13.94
N GLU A 122 19.06 3.30 14.59
CA GLU A 122 19.90 4.30 13.93
C GLU A 122 20.87 3.66 12.92
N SER A 123 21.50 2.52 13.27
CA SER A 123 22.39 1.80 12.35
C SER A 123 21.65 1.32 11.09
N VAL A 124 20.43 0.79 11.23
CA VAL A 124 19.60 0.43 10.06
C VAL A 124 19.20 1.68 9.26
N ALA A 125 18.88 2.79 9.93
CA ALA A 125 18.57 4.06 9.27
C ALA A 125 19.75 4.60 8.46
N GLN A 126 20.98 4.45 8.97
CA GLN A 126 22.20 4.84 8.27
C GLN A 126 22.43 3.98 7.03
N GLU A 127 22.23 2.66 7.12
CA GLU A 127 22.30 1.75 5.96
C GLU A 127 21.28 2.16 4.88
N LEU A 128 20.02 2.43 5.25
CA LEU A 128 19.00 2.85 4.30
C LEU A 128 19.32 4.21 3.65
N ARG A 129 19.81 5.18 4.43
CA ARG A 129 20.28 6.47 3.90
C ARG A 129 21.46 6.30 2.94
N GLY A 130 22.42 5.43 3.29
CA GLY A 130 23.55 5.07 2.42
C GLY A 130 23.10 4.44 1.10
N LYS A 131 21.96 3.73 1.11
CA LYS A 131 21.32 3.16 -0.09
C LYS A 131 20.44 4.17 -0.87
N GLY A 132 20.40 5.43 -0.43
CA GLY A 132 19.72 6.54 -1.11
C GLY A 132 18.26 6.76 -0.69
N VAL A 133 17.80 6.18 0.42
CA VAL A 133 16.49 6.51 0.99
C VAL A 133 16.54 7.92 1.60
N MET A 134 15.53 8.74 1.32
CA MET A 134 15.45 10.10 1.85
C MET A 134 15.21 10.11 3.36
N ALA A 135 15.84 11.04 4.08
CA ALA A 135 15.77 11.10 5.53
C ALA A 135 14.36 11.35 6.07
N ASP A 136 13.51 12.07 5.33
CA ASP A 136 12.13 12.37 5.69
C ASP A 136 11.17 11.16 5.59
N GLN A 137 11.60 10.11 4.89
CA GLN A 137 10.91 8.82 4.83
C GLN A 137 11.25 7.92 6.03
N ILE A 138 12.30 8.22 6.79
CA ILE A 138 12.77 7.34 7.88
C ILE A 138 12.44 7.98 9.24
N LEU A 139 11.74 7.22 10.06
CA LEU A 139 11.48 7.52 11.46
C LEU A 139 12.15 6.47 12.33
N ILE A 140 12.60 6.85 13.52
CA ILE A 140 13.26 5.96 14.48
C ILE A 140 12.46 5.95 15.76
N ASP A 141 12.23 4.75 16.29
CA ASP A 141 11.66 4.51 17.61
C ASP A 141 12.44 3.39 18.30
N SER A 142 12.35 3.32 19.64
CA SER A 142 13.02 2.28 20.40
C SER A 142 12.29 1.97 21.70
N HIS A 143 12.30 0.70 22.09
CA HIS A 143 11.56 0.22 23.27
C HIS A 143 12.43 -0.49 24.31
N GLY A 144 13.75 -0.48 24.13
CA GLY A 144 14.67 -1.23 24.98
C GLY A 144 14.21 -2.69 25.12
N ALA A 145 14.16 -3.16 26.37
CA ALA A 145 13.75 -4.53 26.69
C ALA A 145 12.26 -4.69 27.04
N THR A 146 11.45 -3.63 26.92
CA THR A 146 10.04 -3.65 27.38
C THR A 146 9.16 -4.63 26.59
N MET A 147 9.57 -4.96 25.36
CA MET A 147 8.88 -5.89 24.46
C MET A 147 9.59 -7.24 24.33
N ALA A 148 10.53 -7.57 25.24
CA ALA A 148 11.26 -8.83 25.21
C ALA A 148 10.37 -10.01 25.65
N THR A 149 10.34 -11.07 24.85
CA THR A 149 9.41 -12.20 25.04
C THR A 149 10.10 -13.46 25.55
N ALA A 150 11.36 -13.71 25.16
CA ALA A 150 12.00 -15.00 25.31
C ALA A 150 12.61 -15.20 26.69
N THR A 151 12.18 -16.17 27.51
CA THR A 151 12.60 -16.41 28.93
C THR A 151 14.11 -16.50 29.18
N ALA A 152 14.55 -16.27 30.43
CA ALA A 152 15.96 -16.28 30.79
C ALA A 152 16.53 -17.69 30.57
N GLY A 153 17.61 -17.78 29.78
CA GLY A 153 18.21 -19.06 29.36
C GLY A 153 17.82 -19.53 27.96
N ASN A 154 16.75 -19.02 27.35
CA ASN A 154 16.43 -19.31 25.95
C ASN A 154 17.27 -18.43 25.00
N GLN A 155 18.50 -18.84 24.73
CA GLN A 155 19.44 -18.06 23.91
C GLN A 155 18.93 -17.77 22.49
N ALA A 156 18.24 -18.72 21.87
CA ALA A 156 17.65 -18.54 20.55
C ALA A 156 16.57 -17.45 20.57
N GLY A 157 15.69 -17.47 21.57
CA GLY A 157 14.66 -16.45 21.73
C GLY A 157 15.25 -15.07 22.06
N LEU A 158 16.27 -14.99 22.92
CA LEU A 158 16.94 -13.72 23.21
C LEU A 158 17.55 -13.11 21.93
N GLN A 159 18.08 -13.94 21.02
CA GLN A 159 18.56 -13.47 19.72
C GLN A 159 17.44 -12.89 18.84
N LEU A 160 16.22 -13.43 18.92
CA LEU A 160 15.07 -12.90 18.19
C LEU A 160 14.53 -11.59 18.81
N ASP A 161 14.72 -11.39 20.12
CA ASP A 161 14.37 -10.13 20.79
C ASP A 161 15.35 -8.98 20.42
N ARG A 162 16.61 -9.29 20.12
CA ARG A 162 17.61 -8.31 19.63
C ARG A 162 17.42 -8.02 18.14
N ARG A 163 16.46 -7.16 17.80
CA ARG A 163 16.11 -6.87 16.40
C ARG A 163 15.70 -5.42 16.16
N VAL A 164 15.61 -5.08 14.88
CA VAL A 164 14.91 -3.89 14.38
C VAL A 164 13.78 -4.34 13.48
N ASP A 165 12.58 -3.85 13.76
CA ASP A 165 11.41 -4.05 12.92
C ASP A 165 11.17 -2.79 12.08
N ALA A 166 10.84 -2.97 10.80
CA ALA A 166 10.37 -1.90 9.92
C ALA A 166 8.84 -1.92 9.86
N ILE A 167 8.23 -0.75 10.02
CA ILE A 167 6.78 -0.54 9.87
C ILE A 167 6.60 0.44 8.73
N LEU A 168 6.05 -0.05 7.62
CA LEU A 168 5.72 0.81 6.48
C LEU A 168 4.37 1.48 6.71
N THR A 169 4.34 2.79 6.53
CA THR A 169 3.10 3.57 6.57
C THR A 169 2.97 4.32 5.26
N ASN A 170 1.85 4.10 4.58
CA ASN A 170 1.48 4.92 3.44
C ASN A 170 0.71 6.12 3.97
N ARG A 171 1.27 7.32 3.80
CA ARG A 171 0.49 8.55 4.01
C ARG A 171 -0.36 8.81 2.77
N SER A 172 -1.19 7.85 2.38
CA SER A 172 -2.31 8.14 1.49
C SER A 172 -3.18 9.14 2.25
N GLY A 173 -3.37 10.33 1.70
CA GLY A 173 -4.02 11.46 2.36
C GLY A 173 -5.29 11.07 3.11
N VAL A 174 -5.15 10.86 4.42
CA VAL A 174 -6.21 11.12 5.38
C VAL A 174 -6.04 12.58 5.79
N GLU A 175 -6.15 13.48 4.81
CA GLU A 175 -6.77 14.76 5.10
C GLU A 175 -8.25 14.44 5.23
N THR A 176 -8.66 14.04 6.44
CA THR A 176 -10.04 14.24 6.84
C THR A 176 -10.38 15.69 6.50
N MET A 177 -11.25 15.91 5.51
CA MET A 177 -12.02 17.13 5.35
C MET A 177 -12.95 17.29 6.57
N THR A 178 -12.35 17.45 7.74
CA THR A 178 -13.03 17.85 8.96
C THR A 178 -12.28 19.07 9.45
N THR A 179 -12.74 20.23 8.97
CA THR A 179 -12.98 21.46 9.74
C THR A 179 -12.73 22.67 8.83
N GLY A 180 -13.79 23.41 8.47
CA GLY A 180 -13.57 24.61 7.67
C GLY A 180 -14.76 25.49 7.26
N ARG A 181 -15.86 25.52 8.03
CA ARG A 181 -17.01 26.46 7.95
C ARG A 181 -17.98 26.38 6.78
#